data_AF-A0A925Q685-F1
#
_entry.id   AF-A0A925Q685-F1
#
_cell.length_a   1.000
_cell.length_b   1.000
_cell.length_c   1.000
_cell.angle_alpha   90.00
_cell.angle_beta   90.00
_cell.angle_gamma   90.00
#
_symmetry.space_group_name_H-M   'P 1'
#
loop_
_entity.id
_entity.type
_entity.pdbx_description
1 polymer ?
#
loop_
_entity_poly.entity_id
_entity_poly.type
_entity_poly.pdbx_seq_one_letter_code
_entity_poly.pdbx_strand_id
1 'polypeptide(L)'
;IDSGPRLHTVNQYLEKNFPDFFAEARFHVGNDDYFLYARFGKYLASSIEHRRFKSDKISRGFTVLNKLARKAEHDPQVRHILVSGPLEEIVDEPKARELARKRLSPVAQGYLEGLCE
;
A
#
# COMPACT_ATOMS: atom_id res chain seq x y z
N ILE A 1 1.29 25.49 -8.50
CA ILE A 1 1.25 24.02 -8.31
C ILE A 1 2.06 23.77 -7.06
N ASP A 2 1.41 23.80 -5.90
CA ASP A 2 2.07 23.54 -4.63
C ASP A 2 1.35 22.35 -3.98
N SER A 3 1.73 21.17 -4.41
CA SER A 3 1.31 19.91 -3.83
C SER A 3 2.17 19.67 -2.59
N GLY A 4 1.85 20.30 -1.46
CA GLY A 4 2.33 19.76 -0.18
C GLY A 4 2.08 18.25 -0.20
N PRO A 5 3.01 17.38 0.25
CA PRO A 5 3.00 16.00 -0.21
C PRO A 5 1.74 15.34 0.32
N ARG A 6 0.77 15.07 -0.56
CA ARG A 6 -0.58 14.57 -0.20
C ARG A 6 -0.49 13.34 0.71
N LEU A 7 0.60 12.59 0.53
CA LEU A 7 0.94 11.35 1.22
C LEU A 7 2.08 11.50 2.23
N HIS A 8 2.51 12.71 2.62
CA HIS A 8 3.65 12.95 3.52
C HIS A 8 3.59 12.10 4.80
N THR A 9 2.45 12.10 5.50
CA THR A 9 2.28 11.33 6.74
C THR A 9 2.25 9.81 6.50
N VAL A 10 1.86 9.36 5.30
CA VAL A 10 1.90 7.96 4.91
C VAL A 10 3.34 7.57 4.54
N ASN A 11 4.04 8.42 3.80
CA ASN A 11 5.45 8.27 3.43
C ASN A 11 6.34 8.17 4.69
N GLN A 12 6.14 9.04 5.69
CA GLN A 12 6.85 8.96 6.98
C GLN A 12 6.59 7.64 7.71
N TYR A 13 5.33 7.17 7.71
CA TYR A 13 5.01 5.89 8.34
C TYR A 13 5.66 4.72 7.59
N LEU A 14 5.63 4.77 6.25
CA LEU A 14 6.26 3.77 5.40
C LEU A 14 7.77 3.72 5.62
N GLU A 15 8.46 4.86 5.57
CA GLU A 15 9.90 5.01 5.82
C GLU A 15 10.29 4.46 7.21
N LYS A 16 9.55 4.84 8.25
CA LYS A 16 9.84 4.39 9.62
C LYS A 16 9.73 2.87 9.79
N ASN A 17 8.78 2.23 9.10
CA ASN A 17 8.48 0.80 9.31
C ASN A 17 9.13 -0.12 8.27
N PHE A 18 9.52 0.43 7.12
CA PHE A 18 10.13 -0.27 5.99
C PHE A 18 11.29 0.55 5.39
N PRO A 19 12.31 0.91 6.18
CA PRO A 19 13.35 1.85 5.76
C PRO A 19 14.14 1.35 4.54
N ASP A 20 14.53 0.07 4.51
CA ASP A 20 15.29 -0.50 3.40
C ASP A 20 14.49 -0.45 2.08
N PHE A 21 13.22 -0.86 2.14
CA PHE A 21 12.32 -0.77 1.00
C PHE A 21 12.13 0.69 0.56
N PHE A 22 11.91 1.61 1.50
CA PHE A 22 11.63 3.01 1.17
C PHE A 22 12.84 3.67 0.50
N ALA A 23 14.05 3.43 1.01
CA ALA A 23 15.28 3.92 0.41
C ALA A 23 15.49 3.37 -1.01
N GLU A 24 15.35 2.06 -1.20
CA GLU A 24 15.47 1.42 -2.51
C GLU A 24 14.39 1.90 -3.49
N ALA A 25 13.15 2.04 -3.03
CA ALA A 25 12.05 2.53 -3.83
C ALA A 25 12.28 3.97 -4.30
N ARG A 26 12.66 4.86 -3.38
CA ARG A 26 12.97 6.27 -3.68
C ARG A 26 14.16 6.42 -4.61
N PHE A 27 15.16 5.54 -4.54
CA PHE A 27 16.27 5.55 -5.48
C PHE A 27 15.81 5.24 -6.92
N HIS A 28 14.89 4.29 -7.11
CA HIS A 28 14.40 3.93 -8.45
C HIS A 28 13.32 4.87 -9.01
N VAL A 29 12.43 5.38 -8.16
CA VAL A 29 11.20 6.08 -8.61
C VAL A 29 11.19 7.57 -8.27
N GLY A 30 12.20 8.06 -7.54
CA GLY A 30 12.27 9.45 -7.10
C GLY A 30 11.08 9.87 -6.24
N ASN A 31 10.45 10.98 -6.60
CA ASN A 31 9.34 11.57 -5.86
C ASN A 31 7.95 11.07 -6.31
N ASP A 32 7.88 10.06 -7.17
CA ASP A 32 6.61 9.53 -7.67
C ASP A 32 5.94 8.61 -6.64
N ASP A 33 4.87 9.10 -6.01
CA ASP A 33 4.13 8.34 -5.02
C ASP A 33 3.34 7.17 -5.65
N TYR A 34 2.90 7.25 -6.91
CA TYR A 34 2.20 6.14 -7.58
C TYR A 34 3.12 4.92 -7.66
N PHE A 35 4.32 5.09 -8.22
CA PHE A 35 5.27 3.98 -8.35
C PHE A 35 5.80 3.49 -7.00
N LEU A 36 5.97 4.38 -6.02
CA LEU A 36 6.33 4.00 -4.65
C LEU A 36 5.30 3.01 -4.08
N TYR A 37 4.01 3.33 -4.18
CA TYR A 37 2.96 2.52 -3.58
C TYR A 37 2.66 1.25 -4.39
N ALA A 38 2.74 1.28 -5.72
CA ALA A 38 2.64 0.08 -6.55
C ALA A 38 3.75 -0.93 -6.18
N ARG A 39 5.02 -0.49 -6.12
CA ARG A 39 6.14 -1.35 -5.66
C ARG A 39 5.94 -1.85 -4.24
N PHE A 40 5.33 -1.04 -3.37
CA PHE A 40 5.05 -1.45 -1.99
C PHE A 40 4.00 -2.56 -1.92
N GLY A 41 2.92 -2.48 -2.71
CA GLY A 41 1.92 -3.54 -2.80
C GLY A 41 2.56 -4.86 -3.21
N LYS A 42 3.33 -4.85 -4.30
CA LYS A 42 4.09 -6.01 -4.78
C LYS A 42 5.02 -6.59 -3.73
N TYR A 43 5.77 -5.73 -3.06
CA TYR A 43 6.70 -6.10 -1.99
C TYR A 43 5.98 -6.77 -0.81
N LEU A 44 4.85 -6.21 -0.38
CA LEU A 44 4.03 -6.75 0.70
C LEU A 44 3.39 -8.09 0.30
N ALA A 45 2.80 -8.15 -0.88
CA ALA A 45 2.11 -9.32 -1.41
C ALA A 45 3.08 -10.51 -1.54
N SER A 46 4.21 -10.31 -2.23
CA SER A 46 5.26 -11.33 -2.36
C SER A 46 5.84 -11.77 -1.00
N SER A 47 5.99 -10.83 -0.05
CA SER A 47 6.47 -11.16 1.30
C SER A 47 5.49 -12.02 2.09
N ILE A 48 4.18 -11.82 1.91
CA ILE A 48 3.14 -12.67 2.50
C ILE A 48 3.13 -14.04 1.82
N GLU A 49 3.16 -14.07 0.49
CA GLU A 49 3.06 -15.31 -0.30
C GLU A 49 4.19 -16.29 0.04
N HIS A 50 5.40 -15.77 0.17
CA HIS A 50 6.62 -16.52 0.52
C HIS A 50 6.93 -16.56 2.02
N ARG A 51 6.01 -16.11 2.89
CA ARG A 51 6.16 -16.12 4.37
C ARG A 51 7.44 -15.46 4.88
N ARG A 52 7.89 -14.39 4.21
CA ARG A 52 9.12 -13.66 4.54
C ARG A 52 8.95 -12.74 5.75
N PHE A 53 7.73 -12.28 6.01
CA PHE A 53 7.45 -11.38 7.14
C PHE A 53 6.82 -12.07 8.32
N LYS A 54 7.21 -11.61 9.51
CA LYS A 54 6.50 -11.89 10.76
C LYS A 54 5.20 -11.08 10.81
N SER A 55 4.27 -11.53 11.67
CA SER A 55 2.93 -10.93 11.78
C SER A 55 2.95 -9.42 12.08
N ASP A 56 3.88 -8.93 12.90
CA ASP A 56 3.99 -7.51 13.24
C ASP A 56 4.32 -6.66 12.00
N LYS A 57 5.23 -7.15 11.16
CA LYS A 57 5.64 -6.46 9.92
C LYS A 57 4.52 -6.49 8.88
N ILE A 58 3.75 -7.58 8.81
CA ILE A 58 2.53 -7.66 7.99
C ILE A 58 1.47 -6.65 8.46
N SER A 59 1.22 -6.57 9.78
CA SER A 59 0.27 -5.60 10.34
C SER A 59 0.65 -4.15 10.03
N ARG A 60 1.94 -3.81 10.10
CA ARG A 60 2.44 -2.50 9.67
C ARG A 60 2.23 -2.26 8.18
N GLY A 61 2.37 -3.31 7.36
CA GLY A 61 2.12 -3.24 5.92
C GLY A 61 0.68 -2.88 5.60
N PHE A 62 -0.28 -3.59 6.19
CA PHE A 62 -1.69 -3.24 6.06
C PHE A 62 -2.04 -1.87 6.68
N THR A 63 -1.29 -1.43 7.70
CA THR A 63 -1.47 -0.07 8.26
C THR A 63 -1.12 1.02 7.24
N VAL A 64 -0.12 0.82 6.39
CA VAL A 64 0.19 1.74 5.28
C VAL A 64 -1.01 1.85 4.33
N LEU A 65 -1.56 0.70 3.91
CA LEU A 65 -2.71 0.65 3.00
C LEU A 65 -3.97 1.29 3.60
N ASN A 66 -4.23 1.04 4.89
CA ASN A 66 -5.34 1.66 5.60
C ASN A 66 -5.19 3.18 5.74
N LYS A 67 -3.95 3.68 5.87
CA LYS A 67 -3.67 5.12 5.86
C LYS A 67 -3.88 5.75 4.49
N LEU A 68 -3.54 5.05 3.41
CA LEU A 68 -3.86 5.47 2.04
C LEU A 68 -5.37 5.51 1.84
N ALA A 69 -6.09 4.45 2.22
CA ALA A 69 -7.54 4.36 2.06
C ALA A 69 -8.26 5.51 2.75
N ARG A 70 -7.85 5.86 3.97
CA ARG A 70 -8.42 7.02 4.69
C ARG A 70 -8.24 8.35 3.96
N LYS A 71 -7.13 8.52 3.24
CA LYS A 71 -6.91 9.72 2.40
C LYS A 71 -7.71 9.63 1.09
N ALA A 72 -7.83 8.45 0.50
CA ALA A 72 -8.60 8.18 -0.71
C ALA A 72 -10.11 8.47 -0.57
N GLU A 73 -10.64 8.48 0.66
CA GLU A 73 -12.01 8.91 0.95
C GLU A 73 -12.26 10.35 0.47
N HIS A 74 -11.25 11.22 0.59
CA HIS A 74 -11.38 12.67 0.32
C HIS A 74 -10.52 13.15 -0.86
N ASP A 75 -9.61 12.32 -1.39
CA ASP A 75 -8.73 12.68 -2.50
C ASP A 75 -8.82 11.62 -3.63
N PRO A 76 -9.48 11.95 -4.76
CA PRO A 76 -9.59 11.05 -5.91
C PRO A 76 -8.24 10.61 -6.49
N GLN A 77 -7.21 11.46 -6.42
CA GLN A 77 -5.87 11.09 -6.91
C GLN A 77 -5.24 10.04 -6.00
N VAL A 78 -5.42 10.15 -4.69
CA VAL A 78 -4.95 9.11 -3.74
C VAL A 78 -5.75 7.83 -3.91
N ARG A 79 -7.05 7.92 -4.21
CA ARG A 79 -7.87 6.74 -4.55
C ARG A 79 -7.34 6.02 -5.77
N HIS A 80 -7.03 6.77 -6.83
CA HIS A 80 -6.40 6.19 -8.02
C HIS A 80 -5.09 5.48 -7.65
N ILE A 81 -4.18 6.15 -6.94
CA ILE A 81 -2.90 5.57 -6.49
C ILE A 81 -3.09 4.27 -5.70
N LEU A 82 -4.07 4.24 -4.78
CA LEU A 82 -4.34 3.07 -3.95
C LEU A 82 -4.88 1.89 -4.78
N VAL A 83 -5.85 2.16 -5.65
CA VAL A 83 -6.58 1.14 -6.39
C VAL A 83 -5.71 0.55 -7.51
N SER A 84 -5.18 1.39 -8.40
CA SER A 84 -4.36 0.97 -9.55
C SER A 84 -2.88 0.74 -9.22
N GLY A 85 -2.56 0.61 -7.94
CA GLY A 85 -1.21 0.41 -7.46
C GLY A 85 -1.17 -0.76 -6.47
N PRO A 86 -1.08 -0.50 -5.16
CA PRO A 86 -0.85 -1.57 -4.21
C PRO A 86 -1.99 -2.58 -4.08
N LEU A 87 -3.24 -2.20 -4.36
CA LEU A 87 -4.36 -3.16 -4.25
C LEU A 87 -4.40 -4.15 -5.41
N GLU A 88 -4.16 -3.73 -6.65
CA GLU A 88 -4.01 -4.63 -7.80
C GLU A 88 -2.94 -5.70 -7.53
N GLU A 89 -1.74 -5.28 -7.11
CA GLU A 89 -0.63 -6.20 -6.78
C GLU A 89 -0.98 -7.18 -5.64
N ILE A 90 -1.90 -6.82 -4.75
CA ILE A 90 -2.36 -7.70 -3.66
C ILE A 90 -3.42 -8.69 -4.14
N VAL A 91 -4.30 -8.27 -5.06
CA VAL A 91 -5.37 -9.13 -5.60
C VAL A 91 -4.77 -10.30 -6.40
N ASP A 92 -3.65 -10.06 -7.08
CA ASP A 92 -2.94 -11.05 -7.89
C ASP A 92 -2.33 -12.19 -7.06
N GLU A 93 -2.06 -11.97 -5.77
CA GLU A 93 -1.41 -12.94 -4.90
C GLU A 93 -2.41 -13.60 -3.92
N PRO A 94 -2.72 -14.91 -4.04
CA PRO A 94 -3.84 -15.54 -3.32
C PRO A 94 -3.77 -15.41 -1.79
N LYS A 95 -2.61 -15.65 -1.16
CA LYS A 95 -2.50 -15.54 0.30
C LYS A 95 -2.53 -14.08 0.76
N ALA A 96 -1.96 -13.18 -0.03
CA ALA A 96 -1.99 -11.76 0.25
C ALA A 96 -3.43 -11.23 0.20
N ARG A 97 -4.19 -11.60 -0.83
CA ARG A 97 -5.61 -11.27 -0.97
C ARG A 97 -6.45 -11.80 0.20
N GLU A 98 -6.28 -13.07 0.57
CA GLU A 98 -7.00 -13.66 1.70
C GLU A 98 -6.73 -12.91 3.01
N LEU A 99 -5.46 -12.56 3.24
CA LEU A 99 -5.07 -11.83 4.43
C LEU A 99 -5.52 -10.37 4.40
N ALA A 100 -5.54 -9.75 3.22
CA ALA A 100 -6.03 -8.39 3.02
C ALA A 100 -7.51 -8.27 3.40
N ARG A 101 -8.35 -9.23 2.99
CA ARG A 101 -9.77 -9.31 3.40
C ARG A 101 -9.96 -9.37 4.92
N LYS A 102 -8.96 -9.85 5.67
CA LYS A 102 -9.00 -9.95 7.14
C LYS A 102 -8.39 -8.74 7.86
N ARG A 103 -7.54 -7.94 7.20
CA ARG A 103 -6.67 -6.94 7.85
C ARG A 103 -6.86 -5.52 7.34
N LEU A 104 -7.42 -5.34 6.15
CA LEU A 104 -7.78 -4.03 5.64
C LEU A 104 -8.94 -3.44 6.44
N SER A 105 -8.99 -2.11 6.55
CA SER A 105 -10.14 -1.39 7.09
C SER A 105 -11.35 -1.54 6.17
N PRO A 106 -12.60 -1.31 6.64
CA PRO A 106 -13.78 -1.42 5.80
C PRO A 106 -13.69 -0.60 4.50
N VAL A 107 -13.12 0.61 4.58
CA VAL A 107 -12.90 1.47 3.41
C VAL A 107 -11.94 0.81 2.40
N ALA A 108 -10.80 0.31 2.88
CA ALA A 108 -9.82 -0.34 2.03
C ALA A 108 -10.34 -1.67 1.45
N GLN A 109 -11.15 -2.40 2.22
CA GLN A 109 -11.82 -3.63 1.75
C GLN A 109 -12.78 -3.32 0.61
N GLY A 110 -13.61 -2.28 0.71
CA GLY A 110 -14.52 -1.90 -0.37
C GLY A 110 -13.81 -1.62 -1.70
N TYR A 111 -12.61 -1.00 -1.66
CA TYR A 111 -11.79 -0.82 -2.85
C TYR A 111 -11.19 -2.13 -3.38
N LEU A 112 -10.74 -3.02 -2.49
CA LEU A 112 -10.20 -4.33 -2.87
C LEU A 112 -11.28 -5.23 -3.50
N GLU A 113 -12.50 -5.19 -2.96
CA GLU A 113 -13.64 -5.99 -3.44
C GLU A 113 -14.07 -5.55 -4.84
N GLY A 114 -14.13 -4.24 -5.11
CA GLY A 114 -14.42 -3.73 -6.45
C GLY A 114 -13.38 -4.07 -7.53
N LEU A 115 -12.19 -4.58 -7.15
CA LEU A 115 -11.21 -5.14 -8.08
C LEU A 115 -11.38 -6.65 -8.31
N CYS A 116 -12.14 -7.33 -7.45
CA CYS A 116 -12.37 -8.77 -7.53
C CYS A 116 -13.69 -9.15 -8.23
N GLU A 117 -14.51 -8.15 -8.56
CA GLU A 117 -15.79 -8.26 -9.27
C GLU A 117 -15.60 -8.08 -10.79
#